data_AF-A0A1Z9PW45-F1
#
_entry.id   AF-A0A1Z9PW45-F1
#
_cell.length_a   1.000
_cell.length_b   1.000
_cell.length_c   1.000
_cell.angle_alpha   90.00
_cell.angle_beta   90.00
_cell.angle_gamma   90.00
#
_symmetry.space_group_name_H-M   'P 1'
#
loop_
_entity.id
_entity.type
_entity.pdbx_description
1 polymer ?
#
loop_
_entity_poly.entity_id
_entity_poly.type
_entity_poly.pdbx_seq_one_letter_code
_entity_poly.pdbx_strand_id
1 'polypeptide(L)'
;MSLSINKLGKILKKKDWIIKKTFSVSGMCVYIEILHIDSGKTIFIYIPSKYDIETTENYEDYKLHYLEVNEEGNITSDYAEDNEEKYTEIEIDHTEQIRNRKNIENYLTDNYRCPISLKEISKKDIQQIKEIFRQLKRLKYCVENIPYKICILYKCYFCVIRRDNTFDFYSIENLTIDDKRKFIMVTDLETVYEEINILHNNSESSYNGILNVLEKNQEKNIKNIKKMIEYKNNFILLSSQFKNRKQKMFKQLDKLKYLLDVCNKIESRLQHKILNIEEKFSNKNNLTDDMRKNNIIFNSKKQLHNIRDSKIEIIKALFTVNSNIENLFLRIDQLCFDNIVMFSTIMRNFDELTKI
;
A
#
# COMPACT_ATOMS: atom_id res chain seq x y z
N MET A 1 11.86 -8.77 -44.82
CA MET A 1 12.55 -9.96 -45.41
C MET A 1 11.83 -11.19 -44.88
N SER A 2 11.25 -12.02 -45.75
CA SER A 2 10.52 -13.22 -45.33
C SER A 2 11.48 -14.31 -44.86
N LEU A 3 11.54 -14.52 -43.54
CA LEU A 3 12.27 -15.62 -42.91
C LEU A 3 11.29 -16.77 -42.68
N SER A 4 11.69 -18.00 -43.01
CA SER A 4 10.83 -19.16 -42.74
C SER A 4 11.24 -19.86 -41.45
N ILE A 5 10.25 -20.20 -40.62
CA ILE A 5 10.43 -20.96 -39.37
C ILE A 5 11.20 -22.26 -39.64
N ASN A 6 10.94 -22.91 -40.78
CA ASN A 6 11.62 -24.14 -41.18
C ASN A 6 13.13 -23.96 -41.42
N LYS A 7 13.57 -22.80 -41.94
CA LYS A 7 15.01 -22.51 -42.08
C LYS A 7 15.66 -22.28 -40.72
N LEU A 8 15.01 -21.51 -39.85
CA LEU A 8 15.46 -21.29 -38.48
C LEU A 8 15.57 -22.61 -37.70
N GLY A 9 14.55 -23.47 -37.79
CA GLY A 9 14.54 -24.78 -37.16
C GLY A 9 15.68 -25.69 -37.61
N LYS A 10 16.09 -25.64 -38.89
CA LYS A 10 17.27 -26.38 -39.38
C LYS A 10 18.58 -25.85 -38.80
N ILE A 11 18.69 -24.54 -38.57
CA ILE A 11 19.89 -23.93 -37.98
C ILE A 11 19.98 -24.28 -36.49
N LEU A 12 18.86 -24.17 -35.77
CA LEU A 12 18.76 -24.52 -34.35
C LEU A 12 19.05 -26.00 -34.10
N LYS A 13 18.52 -26.91 -34.93
CA LYS A 13 18.78 -28.35 -34.81
C LYS A 13 20.25 -28.73 -34.99
N LYS A 14 21.04 -27.96 -35.73
CA LYS A 14 22.50 -28.18 -35.86
C LYS A 14 23.28 -27.84 -34.58
N LYS A 15 22.61 -27.22 -33.61
CA LYS A 15 23.16 -26.73 -32.34
C LYS A 15 22.35 -27.24 -31.15
N ASP A 16 21.70 -28.39 -31.32
CA ASP A 16 20.94 -29.08 -30.27
C ASP A 16 19.77 -28.28 -29.67
N TRP A 17 19.20 -27.38 -30.47
CA TRP A 17 17.96 -26.65 -30.16
C TRP A 17 16.79 -27.14 -31.02
N ILE A 18 15.63 -27.35 -30.39
CA ILE A 18 14.39 -27.77 -31.04
C ILE A 18 13.30 -26.72 -30.80
N ILE A 19 12.58 -26.34 -31.86
CA ILE A 19 11.38 -25.50 -31.74
C ILE A 19 10.24 -26.35 -31.17
N LYS A 20 9.66 -25.91 -30.06
CA LYS A 20 8.57 -26.60 -29.37
C LYS A 20 7.21 -25.98 -29.69
N LYS A 21 7.10 -24.65 -29.55
CA LYS A 21 5.84 -23.90 -29.70
C LYS A 21 6.10 -22.58 -30.39
N THR A 22 5.09 -22.09 -31.10
CA THR A 22 5.08 -20.75 -31.67
C THR A 22 3.93 -19.95 -31.05
N PHE A 23 4.15 -18.66 -30.85
CA PHE A 23 3.14 -17.76 -30.32
C PHE A 23 2.90 -16.63 -31.31
N SER A 24 1.64 -16.41 -31.66
CA SER A 24 1.24 -15.48 -32.71
C SER A 24 0.29 -14.39 -32.21
N VAL A 25 0.44 -13.20 -32.80
CA VAL A 25 -0.50 -12.08 -32.65
C VAL A 25 -1.02 -11.77 -34.04
N SER A 26 -2.34 -11.81 -34.24
CA SER A 26 -2.99 -11.53 -35.53
C SER A 26 -2.43 -12.35 -36.72
N GLY A 27 -2.01 -13.59 -36.48
CA GLY A 27 -1.47 -14.50 -37.51
C GLY A 27 0.03 -14.37 -37.79
N MET A 28 0.71 -13.44 -37.13
CA MET A 28 2.16 -13.25 -37.25
C MET A 28 2.88 -13.83 -36.03
N CYS A 29 3.96 -14.58 -36.25
CA CYS A 29 4.74 -15.18 -35.17
C CYS A 29 5.54 -14.09 -34.43
N VAL A 30 5.32 -13.95 -33.12
CA VAL A 30 5.99 -12.96 -32.25
C VAL A 30 7.02 -13.63 -31.34
N TYR A 31 6.71 -14.82 -30.81
CA TYR A 31 7.63 -15.58 -29.97
C TYR A 31 7.74 -17.04 -30.43
N ILE A 32 8.93 -17.62 -30.25
CA ILE A 32 9.19 -19.05 -30.49
C ILE A 32 9.78 -19.66 -29.21
N GLU A 33 9.16 -20.72 -28.69
CA GLU A 33 9.75 -21.55 -27.63
C GLU A 33 10.75 -22.53 -28.23
N ILE A 34 12.00 -22.42 -27.80
CA ILE A 34 13.06 -23.38 -28.13
C ILE A 34 13.47 -24.17 -26.88
N LEU A 35 13.82 -25.44 -27.08
CA LEU A 35 14.29 -26.37 -26.06
C LEU A 35 15.69 -26.83 -26.41
N HIS A 36 16.62 -26.74 -25.46
CA HIS A 36 17.93 -27.36 -25.57
C HIS A 36 17.83 -28.85 -25.22
N ILE A 37 18.33 -29.72 -26.10
CA ILE A 37 18.19 -31.17 -25.95
C ILE A 37 18.91 -31.67 -24.69
N ASP A 38 20.17 -31.25 -24.49
CA ASP A 38 21.01 -31.81 -23.44
C ASP A 38 20.68 -31.31 -22.03
N SER A 39 20.17 -30.08 -21.91
CA SER A 39 19.92 -29.44 -20.62
C SER A 39 18.44 -29.40 -20.25
N GLY A 40 17.54 -29.69 -21.19
CA GLY A 40 16.10 -29.57 -21.02
C GLY A 40 15.62 -28.13 -20.79
N LYS A 41 16.49 -27.13 -20.95
CA LYS A 41 16.16 -25.71 -20.70
C LYS A 41 15.43 -25.09 -21.87
N THR A 42 14.42 -24.28 -21.56
CA THR A 42 13.61 -23.57 -22.56
C THR A 42 13.95 -22.08 -22.60
N ILE A 43 14.04 -21.52 -23.80
CA ILE A 43 14.24 -20.09 -24.07
C ILE A 43 13.18 -19.62 -25.05
N PHE A 44 12.80 -18.35 -24.95
CA PHE A 44 11.97 -17.69 -25.95
C PHE A 44 12.81 -16.84 -26.89
N ILE A 45 12.57 -16.99 -28.18
CA ILE A 45 13.09 -16.09 -29.21
C ILE A 45 11.99 -15.09 -29.54
N TYR A 46 12.26 -13.79 -29.36
CA TYR A 46 11.41 -12.71 -29.83
C TYR A 46 11.75 -12.36 -31.29
N ILE A 47 10.71 -12.31 -32.12
CA ILE A 47 10.80 -11.91 -33.52
C ILE A 47 10.45 -10.41 -33.60
N PRO A 48 11.41 -9.53 -33.92
CA PRO A 48 11.11 -8.11 -34.06
C PRO A 48 10.25 -7.84 -35.30
N SER A 49 9.42 -6.80 -35.22
CA SER A 49 8.41 -6.42 -36.23
C SER A 49 8.95 -6.12 -37.63
N LYS A 50 10.28 -5.98 -37.80
CA LYS A 50 10.92 -5.85 -39.11
C LYS A 50 10.94 -7.17 -39.92
N TYR A 51 10.63 -8.30 -39.28
CA TYR A 51 10.55 -9.60 -39.90
C TYR A 51 9.11 -10.11 -39.90
N ASP A 52 8.66 -10.53 -41.08
CA ASP A 52 7.37 -11.15 -41.28
C ASP A 52 7.57 -12.66 -41.32
N ILE A 53 7.04 -13.35 -40.31
CA ILE A 53 7.10 -14.80 -40.17
C ILE A 53 5.68 -15.32 -39.94
N GLU A 54 5.11 -15.91 -40.98
CA GLU A 54 3.83 -16.61 -40.90
C GLU A 54 3.99 -17.91 -40.10
N THR A 55 2.98 -18.26 -39.31
CA THR A 55 2.97 -19.52 -38.59
C THR A 55 2.75 -20.68 -39.56
N THR A 56 3.57 -21.73 -39.45
CA THR A 56 3.43 -22.93 -40.28
C THR A 56 2.72 -24.03 -39.52
N GLU A 57 1.85 -24.78 -40.19
CA GLU A 57 1.03 -25.88 -39.63
C GLU A 57 1.81 -26.98 -38.90
N ASN A 58 3.13 -27.03 -39.06
CA ASN A 58 4.00 -28.07 -38.50
C ASN A 58 4.29 -27.92 -36.99
N TYR A 59 3.93 -26.80 -36.35
CA TYR A 59 4.22 -26.53 -34.94
C TYR A 59 2.94 -26.13 -34.19
N GLU A 60 2.90 -26.39 -32.87
CA GLU A 60 1.80 -25.91 -32.03
C GLU A 60 1.82 -24.36 -32.00
N ASP A 61 0.78 -23.76 -32.57
CA ASP A 61 0.58 -22.30 -32.62
C ASP A 61 -0.43 -21.85 -31.58
N TYR A 62 -0.03 -20.89 -30.75
CA TYR A 62 -0.86 -20.33 -29.69
C TYR A 62 -1.08 -18.83 -29.92
N LYS A 63 -2.36 -18.43 -29.95
CA LYS A 63 -2.74 -17.03 -30.14
C LYS A 63 -2.61 -16.24 -28.84
N LEU A 64 -1.96 -15.09 -28.94
CA LEU A 64 -1.76 -14.13 -27.85
C LEU A 64 -2.75 -12.97 -27.98
N HIS A 65 -3.47 -12.69 -26.90
CA HIS A 65 -4.31 -11.49 -26.77
C HIS A 65 -3.74 -10.54 -25.74
N TYR A 66 -3.61 -9.27 -26.09
CA TYR A 66 -3.07 -8.26 -25.19
C TYR A 66 -3.97 -8.06 -23.96
N LEU A 67 -3.35 -7.92 -22.79
CA LEU A 67 -4.02 -7.61 -21.53
C LEU A 67 -3.57 -6.24 -21.05
N GLU A 68 -4.50 -5.31 -20.91
CA GLU A 68 -4.25 -4.05 -20.24
C GLU A 68 -4.28 -4.26 -18.72
N VAL A 69 -3.15 -4.04 -18.05
CA VAL A 69 -3.04 -4.10 -16.59
C VAL A 69 -2.77 -2.68 -16.10
N ASN A 70 -3.70 -2.12 -15.32
CA ASN A 70 -3.52 -0.78 -14.74
C ASN A 70 -2.26 -0.75 -13.85
N GLU A 71 -1.35 0.16 -14.16
CA GLU A 71 0.00 0.26 -13.56
C GLU A 71 0.00 0.80 -12.12
N GLU A 72 -1.15 1.29 -11.65
CA GLU A 72 -1.32 1.85 -10.31
C GLU A 72 -1.58 0.73 -9.30
N GLY A 73 -0.54 0.39 -8.54
CA GLY A 73 -0.64 -0.57 -7.45
C GLY A 73 0.11 -0.05 -6.24
N ASN A 74 -0.54 0.82 -5.46
CA ASN A 74 0.00 1.27 -4.18
C ASN A 74 -0.21 0.13 -3.16
N ILE A 75 0.88 -0.35 -2.57
CA ILE A 75 0.88 -1.53 -1.70
C ILE A 75 0.00 -1.27 -0.47
N THR A 76 0.05 -0.06 0.09
CA THR A 76 -0.67 0.24 1.33
C THR A 76 -2.19 0.26 1.19
N SER A 77 -2.75 0.61 0.03
CA SER A 77 -4.21 0.60 -0.19
C SER A 77 -4.73 -0.83 -0.37
N ASP A 78 -4.07 -1.63 -1.21
CA ASP A 78 -4.52 -3.00 -1.52
C ASP A 78 -4.50 -3.94 -0.29
N TYR A 79 -3.66 -3.65 0.71
CA TYR A 79 -3.61 -4.42 1.96
C TYR A 79 -4.40 -3.77 3.12
N ALA A 80 -4.79 -2.49 3.00
CA ALA A 80 -5.63 -1.80 3.98
C ALA A 80 -7.13 -1.99 3.68
N GLU A 81 -7.51 -2.13 2.41
CA GLU A 81 -8.90 -2.25 1.97
C GLU A 81 -9.57 -3.58 2.34
N ASP A 82 -8.80 -4.64 2.67
CA ASP A 82 -9.36 -5.94 3.07
C ASP A 82 -9.99 -5.97 4.48
N ASN A 83 -9.95 -4.87 5.24
CA ASN A 83 -10.45 -4.81 6.61
C ASN A 83 -11.76 -4.01 6.79
N GLU A 84 -12.34 -3.43 5.74
CA GLU A 84 -13.54 -2.57 5.91
C GLU A 84 -14.90 -3.20 5.57
N GLU A 85 -15.01 -4.37 4.92
CA GLU A 85 -16.34 -4.97 4.65
C GLU A 85 -16.40 -6.49 4.88
N LYS A 86 -16.22 -6.88 6.13
CA LYS A 86 -17.10 -7.88 6.78
C LYS A 86 -17.94 -7.17 7.84
N TYR A 87 -18.63 -6.10 7.44
CA TYR A 87 -19.87 -5.74 8.10
C TYR A 87 -20.96 -6.64 7.53
N THR A 88 -21.34 -7.62 8.34
CA THR A 88 -22.56 -8.38 8.18
C THR A 88 -23.78 -7.46 8.13
N GLU A 89 -24.68 -7.83 7.23
CA GLU A 89 -26.11 -7.45 7.17
C GLU A 89 -26.44 -6.00 6.82
N ILE A 90 -26.82 -5.80 5.56
CA ILE A 90 -28.03 -5.03 5.29
C ILE A 90 -29.10 -6.06 4.90
N GLU A 91 -29.93 -6.34 5.89
CA GLU A 91 -31.26 -6.91 5.77
C GLU A 91 -31.99 -6.27 4.59
N ILE A 92 -32.81 -7.05 3.88
CA ILE A 92 -33.85 -6.49 3.03
C ILE A 92 -34.82 -5.77 3.96
N ASP A 93 -34.51 -4.53 4.27
CA ASP A 93 -35.38 -3.71 5.08
C ASP A 93 -36.48 -3.21 4.14
N HIS A 94 -37.63 -3.88 4.24
CA HIS A 94 -38.89 -3.46 3.65
C HIS A 94 -39.38 -2.17 4.35
N THR A 95 -38.61 -1.09 4.27
CA THR A 95 -38.97 0.19 4.86
C THR A 95 -39.04 1.24 3.75
N GLU A 96 -40.26 1.38 3.19
CA GLU A 96 -40.91 2.52 2.49
C GLU A 96 -40.13 3.50 1.55
N GLN A 97 -38.81 3.42 1.41
CA GLN A 97 -37.98 4.34 0.63
C GLN A 97 -37.87 3.98 -0.85
N ILE A 98 -38.41 2.82 -1.27
CA ILE A 98 -38.41 2.38 -2.68
C ILE A 98 -39.50 3.10 -3.50
N ARG A 99 -40.52 3.69 -2.88
CA ARG A 99 -41.62 4.34 -3.64
C ARG A 99 -41.26 5.67 -4.31
N ASN A 100 -40.12 6.30 -3.97
CA ASN A 100 -39.76 7.63 -4.49
C ASN A 100 -38.52 7.67 -5.40
N ARG A 101 -37.95 6.55 -5.83
CA ARG A 101 -36.87 6.55 -6.82
C ARG A 101 -37.40 6.19 -8.20
N LYS A 102 -37.79 7.19 -8.98
CA LYS A 102 -38.11 7.08 -10.43
C LYS A 102 -36.94 6.56 -11.31
N ASN A 103 -35.79 6.21 -10.73
CA ASN A 103 -34.56 5.88 -11.45
C ASN A 103 -33.97 4.53 -11.04
N ILE A 104 -34.80 3.55 -10.64
CA ILE A 104 -34.32 2.16 -10.49
C ILE A 104 -33.88 1.61 -11.86
N GLU A 105 -34.60 2.00 -12.92
CA GLU A 105 -34.31 1.58 -14.29
C GLU A 105 -32.98 2.12 -14.81
N ASN A 106 -32.62 3.38 -14.49
CA ASN A 106 -31.31 3.95 -14.80
C ASN A 106 -30.17 3.27 -14.02
N TYR A 107 -30.38 2.96 -12.74
CA TYR A 107 -29.38 2.24 -11.93
C TYR A 107 -29.16 0.80 -12.42
N LEU A 108 -30.21 0.13 -12.91
CA LEU A 108 -30.10 -1.18 -13.53
C LEU A 108 -29.47 -1.11 -14.93
N THR A 109 -29.83 -0.12 -15.76
CA THR A 109 -29.25 0.05 -17.11
C THR A 109 -27.78 0.47 -17.09
N ASP A 110 -27.34 1.23 -16.09
CA ASP A 110 -25.91 1.52 -15.90
C ASP A 110 -25.12 0.27 -15.50
N ASN A 111 -25.72 -0.69 -14.78
CA ASN A 111 -25.12 -2.02 -14.54
C ASN A 111 -25.06 -2.89 -15.82
N TYR A 112 -25.95 -2.67 -16.80
CA TYR A 112 -25.88 -3.32 -18.11
C TYR A 112 -24.92 -2.63 -19.09
N ARG A 113 -24.45 -1.42 -18.79
CA ARG A 113 -23.41 -0.70 -19.56
C ARG A 113 -21.98 -1.09 -19.16
N CYS A 114 -21.78 -2.27 -18.57
CA CYS A 114 -20.46 -2.87 -18.52
C CYS A 114 -20.14 -3.41 -19.93
N PRO A 115 -19.13 -2.88 -20.65
CA PRO A 115 -18.67 -3.55 -21.86
C PRO A 115 -18.29 -4.98 -21.46
N ILE A 116 -18.95 -5.96 -22.07
CA ILE A 116 -18.67 -7.38 -21.86
C ILE A 116 -17.23 -7.60 -22.35
N SER A 117 -16.27 -7.47 -21.44
CA SER A 117 -14.89 -7.84 -21.68
C SER A 117 -14.88 -9.35 -21.82
N LEU A 118 -14.58 -9.79 -23.03
CA LEU A 118 -14.45 -11.20 -23.38
C LEU A 118 -13.47 -11.88 -22.40
N LYS A 119 -14.00 -12.91 -21.72
CA LYS A 119 -13.38 -13.80 -20.73
C LYS A 119 -13.19 -13.14 -19.36
N GLU A 120 -14.10 -13.49 -18.44
CA GLU A 120 -14.04 -13.20 -17.00
C GLU A 120 -12.69 -13.69 -16.42
N ILE A 121 -11.70 -12.81 -16.37
CA ILE A 121 -10.49 -13.04 -15.59
C ILE A 121 -10.94 -13.07 -14.13
N SER A 122 -10.73 -14.19 -13.44
CA SER A 122 -11.03 -14.30 -12.01
C SER A 122 -10.32 -13.18 -11.26
N LYS A 123 -10.99 -12.54 -10.29
CA LYS A 123 -10.38 -11.51 -9.42
C LYS A 123 -9.06 -11.98 -8.79
N LYS A 124 -8.94 -13.29 -8.51
CA LYS A 124 -7.71 -13.92 -8.03
C LYS A 124 -6.59 -13.91 -9.07
N ASP A 125 -6.90 -14.19 -10.33
CA ASP A 125 -5.91 -14.21 -11.40
C ASP A 125 -5.42 -12.78 -11.72
N ILE A 126 -6.30 -11.77 -11.67
CA ILE A 126 -5.89 -10.36 -11.76
C ILE A 126 -4.88 -10.01 -10.66
N GLN A 127 -5.13 -10.42 -9.41
CA GLN A 127 -4.23 -10.15 -8.30
C GLN A 127 -2.85 -10.83 -8.51
N GLN A 128 -2.86 -12.09 -8.96
CA GLN A 128 -1.63 -12.82 -9.27
C GLN A 128 -0.84 -12.17 -10.42
N ILE A 129 -1.51 -11.66 -11.46
CA ILE A 129 -0.88 -10.92 -12.56
C ILE A 129 -0.26 -9.62 -12.05
N LYS A 130 -0.96 -8.87 -11.18
CA LYS A 130 -0.41 -7.66 -10.53
C LYS A 130 0.84 -7.99 -9.70
N GLU A 131 0.86 -9.10 -8.97
CA GLU A 131 2.05 -9.56 -8.25
C GLU A 131 3.22 -9.87 -9.19
N ILE A 132 2.95 -10.57 -10.30
CA ILE A 132 3.95 -10.88 -11.33
C ILE A 132 4.50 -9.59 -11.95
N PHE A 133 3.66 -8.61 -12.26
CA PHE A 133 4.10 -7.29 -12.74
C PHE A 133 5.04 -6.62 -11.74
N ARG A 134 4.69 -6.61 -10.44
CA ARG A 134 5.56 -6.07 -9.38
C ARG A 134 6.89 -6.82 -9.28
N GLN A 135 6.90 -8.14 -9.52
CA GLN A 135 8.13 -8.94 -9.57
C GLN A 135 8.98 -8.55 -10.80
N LEU A 136 8.38 -8.45 -11.98
CA LEU A 136 9.06 -8.05 -13.21
C LEU A 136 9.63 -6.63 -13.12
N LYS A 137 8.92 -5.68 -12.50
CA LYS A 137 9.41 -4.31 -12.28
C LYS A 137 10.71 -4.27 -11.47
N ARG A 138 10.86 -5.17 -10.49
CA ARG A 138 12.11 -5.33 -9.71
C ARG A 138 13.19 -6.06 -10.50
N LEU A 139 12.81 -7.09 -11.25
CA LEU A 139 13.73 -7.91 -12.04
C LEU A 139 14.26 -7.20 -13.29
N LYS A 140 13.56 -6.18 -13.80
CA LYS A 140 13.99 -5.32 -14.92
C LYS A 140 15.43 -4.81 -14.73
N TYR A 141 15.80 -4.40 -13.52
CA TYR A 141 17.15 -3.91 -13.23
C TYR A 141 18.25 -4.97 -13.38
N CYS A 142 17.91 -6.27 -13.32
CA CYS A 142 18.88 -7.35 -13.53
C CYS A 142 19.22 -7.55 -15.01
N VAL A 143 18.35 -7.10 -15.92
CA VAL A 143 18.41 -7.38 -17.36
C VAL A 143 18.45 -6.13 -18.22
N GLU A 144 18.69 -4.97 -17.61
CA GLU A 144 18.71 -3.68 -18.31
C GLU A 144 19.86 -3.60 -19.32
N ASN A 145 21.04 -4.09 -18.94
CA ASN A 145 22.29 -3.98 -19.72
C ASN A 145 22.65 -5.27 -20.48
N ILE A 146 21.74 -6.24 -20.54
CA ILE A 146 21.99 -7.56 -21.14
C ILE A 146 20.96 -7.78 -22.27
N PRO A 147 21.33 -8.42 -23.40
CA PRO A 147 20.41 -8.69 -24.51
C PRO A 147 19.33 -9.74 -24.16
N TYR A 148 19.46 -10.41 -23.02
CA TYR A 148 18.52 -11.39 -22.52
C TYR A 148 17.51 -10.72 -21.58
N LYS A 149 16.22 -10.82 -21.90
CA LYS A 149 15.08 -10.34 -21.11
C LYS A 149 14.36 -11.50 -20.42
N ILE A 150 13.32 -11.19 -19.65
CA ILE A 150 12.62 -12.16 -18.78
C ILE A 150 11.16 -12.29 -19.20
N CYS A 151 10.68 -13.53 -19.17
CA CYS A 151 9.29 -13.92 -19.24
C CYS A 151 8.89 -14.71 -18.00
N ILE A 152 7.71 -14.42 -17.45
CA ILE A 152 7.03 -15.28 -16.47
C ILE A 152 5.75 -15.80 -17.11
N LEU A 153 5.65 -17.13 -17.22
CA LEU A 153 4.41 -17.82 -17.57
C LEU A 153 3.69 -18.25 -16.30
N TYR A 154 2.38 -18.04 -16.25
CA TYR A 154 1.53 -18.50 -15.16
C TYR A 154 0.15 -18.86 -15.71
N LYS A 155 -0.26 -20.13 -15.62
CA LYS A 155 -1.48 -20.63 -16.28
C LYS A 155 -1.50 -20.25 -17.77
N CYS A 156 -2.47 -19.45 -18.19
CA CYS A 156 -2.61 -18.95 -19.56
C CYS A 156 -2.02 -17.53 -19.73
N TYR A 157 -1.32 -16.99 -18.73
CA TYR A 157 -0.78 -15.64 -18.76
C TYR A 157 0.71 -15.63 -19.09
N PHE A 158 1.06 -14.69 -19.95
CA PHE A 158 2.41 -14.51 -20.47
C PHE A 158 2.81 -13.06 -20.20
N CYS A 159 3.78 -12.87 -19.31
CA CYS A 159 4.23 -11.55 -18.86
C CYS A 159 5.70 -11.35 -19.25
N VAL A 160 6.00 -10.39 -20.12
CA VAL A 160 7.35 -10.21 -20.69
C VAL A 160 7.89 -8.80 -20.55
N ILE A 161 9.20 -8.71 -20.34
CA ILE A 161 9.98 -7.49 -20.46
C ILE A 161 10.46 -7.36 -21.91
N ARG A 162 10.08 -6.27 -22.59
CA ARG A 162 10.49 -5.98 -23.96
C ARG A 162 11.93 -5.45 -24.05
N ARG A 163 12.43 -5.28 -25.29
CA ARG A 163 13.78 -4.72 -25.57
C ARG A 163 13.98 -3.33 -24.98
N ASP A 164 12.97 -2.47 -25.08
CA ASP A 164 12.89 -1.11 -24.53
C ASP A 164 12.62 -1.08 -23.01
N ASN A 165 12.61 -2.25 -22.37
CA ASN A 165 12.31 -2.43 -20.96
C ASN A 165 10.89 -1.99 -20.55
N THR A 166 9.94 -1.92 -21.48
CA THR A 166 8.51 -1.86 -21.18
C THR A 166 7.98 -3.28 -20.93
N PHE A 167 6.72 -3.39 -20.48
CA PHE A 167 6.11 -4.67 -20.12
C PHE A 167 4.94 -4.97 -21.04
N ASP A 168 4.91 -6.16 -21.61
CA ASP A 168 3.75 -6.66 -22.35
C ASP A 168 3.12 -7.82 -21.57
N PHE A 169 1.79 -7.82 -21.52
CA PHE A 169 0.99 -8.87 -20.90
C PHE A 169 0.08 -9.48 -21.96
N TYR A 170 0.12 -10.80 -22.07
CA TYR A 170 -0.75 -11.54 -22.97
C TYR A 170 -1.51 -12.64 -22.23
N SER A 171 -2.74 -12.89 -22.69
CA SER A 171 -3.44 -14.15 -22.45
C SER A 171 -3.26 -15.08 -23.64
N ILE A 172 -2.98 -16.35 -23.35
CA ILE A 172 -2.80 -17.40 -24.34
C ILE A 172 -4.11 -18.17 -24.47
N GLU A 173 -4.61 -18.33 -25.69
CA GLU A 173 -5.78 -19.17 -25.93
C GLU A 173 -5.44 -20.66 -25.86
N ASN A 174 -6.35 -21.45 -25.28
CA ASN A 174 -6.32 -22.92 -25.33
C ASN A 174 -5.08 -23.60 -24.73
N LEU A 175 -4.36 -22.93 -23.82
CA LEU A 175 -3.20 -23.51 -23.15
C LEU A 175 -3.54 -23.85 -21.69
N THR A 176 -3.63 -25.13 -21.36
CA THR A 176 -3.73 -25.59 -19.96
C THR A 176 -2.34 -25.84 -19.40
N ILE A 177 -1.72 -24.81 -18.82
CA ILE A 177 -0.53 -24.99 -17.96
C ILE A 177 -0.99 -25.19 -16.52
N ASP A 178 -0.28 -26.05 -15.78
CA ASP A 178 -0.32 -26.11 -14.32
C ASP A 178 -0.28 -24.71 -13.66
N ASP A 179 -0.84 -24.61 -12.46
CA ASP A 179 -0.84 -23.39 -11.62
C ASP A 179 0.55 -22.95 -11.12
N LYS A 180 1.63 -23.43 -11.74
CA LYS A 180 3.01 -23.11 -11.38
C LYS A 180 3.53 -21.96 -12.24
N ARG A 181 4.27 -21.05 -11.60
CA ARG A 181 5.00 -19.99 -12.31
C ARG A 181 6.25 -20.56 -12.96
N LYS A 182 6.39 -20.40 -14.28
CA LYS A 182 7.59 -20.80 -15.03
C LYS A 182 8.37 -19.57 -15.44
N PHE A 183 9.63 -19.52 -15.04
CA PHE A 183 10.58 -18.45 -15.39
C PHE A 183 11.34 -18.82 -16.66
N ILE A 184 11.33 -17.95 -17.67
CA ILE A 184 11.93 -18.20 -18.99
C ILE A 184 12.74 -16.97 -19.44
N MET A 185 13.92 -17.21 -20.03
CA MET A 185 14.72 -16.16 -20.65
C MET A 185 14.20 -15.88 -22.07
N VAL A 186 14.13 -14.60 -22.43
CA VAL A 186 13.75 -14.13 -23.77
C VAL A 186 14.98 -13.52 -24.42
N THR A 187 15.25 -13.85 -25.68
CA THR A 187 16.32 -13.24 -26.47
C THR A 187 15.80 -12.87 -27.85
N ASP A 188 16.53 -12.00 -28.52
CA ASP A 188 16.17 -11.49 -29.81
C ASP A 188 16.67 -12.38 -30.95
N LEU A 189 15.89 -12.48 -32.03
CA LEU A 189 16.29 -13.27 -33.20
C LEU A 189 17.69 -12.88 -33.73
N GLU A 190 18.03 -11.59 -33.69
CA GLU A 190 19.35 -11.07 -34.10
C GLU A 190 20.47 -11.61 -33.21
N THR A 191 20.32 -11.51 -31.89
CA THR A 191 21.26 -12.05 -30.91
C THR A 191 21.43 -13.56 -31.05
N VAL A 192 20.35 -14.29 -31.37
CA VAL A 192 20.43 -15.73 -31.62
C VAL A 192 21.31 -16.04 -32.83
N TYR A 193 21.23 -15.26 -33.92
CA TYR A 193 22.08 -15.46 -35.09
C TYR A 193 23.55 -15.11 -34.82
N GLU A 194 23.81 -14.07 -34.02
CA GLU A 194 25.16 -13.62 -33.66
C GLU A 194 25.84 -14.59 -32.68
N GLU A 195 25.11 -15.05 -31.65
CA GLU A 195 25.67 -15.78 -30.50
C GLU A 195 25.23 -17.26 -30.42
N ILE A 196 24.75 -17.89 -31.50
CA ILE A 196 24.12 -19.22 -31.43
C ILE A 196 24.93 -20.30 -30.71
N ASN A 197 26.27 -20.22 -30.80
CA ASN A 197 27.19 -21.18 -30.16
C ASN A 197 27.31 -20.97 -28.65
N ILE A 198 27.15 -19.72 -28.18
CA ILE A 198 27.34 -19.33 -26.77
C ILE A 198 25.98 -19.12 -26.09
N LEU A 199 24.88 -19.13 -26.85
CA LEU A 199 23.51 -18.92 -26.40
C LEU A 199 23.16 -19.75 -25.15
N HIS A 200 23.53 -21.03 -25.13
CA HIS A 200 23.27 -21.89 -23.97
C HIS A 200 24.00 -21.39 -22.72
N ASN A 201 25.31 -21.13 -22.80
CA ASN A 201 26.12 -20.69 -21.68
C ASN A 201 25.72 -19.30 -21.17
N ASN A 202 25.41 -18.38 -22.09
CA ASN A 202 25.01 -17.00 -21.76
C ASN A 202 23.62 -16.97 -21.10
N SER A 203 22.66 -17.73 -21.64
CA SER A 203 21.33 -17.84 -21.06
C SER A 203 21.36 -18.51 -19.69
N GLU A 204 22.16 -19.56 -19.51
CA GLU A 204 22.34 -20.24 -18.24
C GLU A 204 23.01 -19.34 -17.19
N SER A 205 24.08 -18.64 -17.57
CA SER A 205 24.77 -17.70 -16.68
C SER A 205 23.84 -16.56 -16.26
N SER A 206 23.05 -16.03 -17.19
CA SER A 206 22.05 -14.99 -16.91
C SER A 206 20.95 -15.51 -15.97
N TYR A 207 20.43 -16.70 -16.25
CA TYR A 207 19.41 -17.36 -15.43
C TYR A 207 19.92 -17.61 -14.00
N ASN A 208 21.10 -18.19 -13.84
CA ASN A 208 21.72 -18.44 -12.54
C ASN A 208 22.06 -17.12 -11.81
N GLY A 209 22.49 -16.09 -12.55
CA GLY A 209 22.72 -14.75 -12.02
C GLY A 209 21.46 -14.16 -11.38
N ILE A 210 20.31 -14.29 -12.05
CA ILE A 210 19.02 -13.81 -11.53
C ILE A 210 18.58 -14.61 -10.30
N LEU A 211 18.73 -15.93 -10.31
CA LEU A 211 18.44 -16.77 -9.14
C LEU A 211 19.29 -16.38 -7.93
N ASN A 212 20.60 -16.17 -8.14
CA ASN A 212 21.50 -15.72 -7.07
C ASN A 212 21.10 -14.34 -6.51
N VAL A 213 20.60 -13.44 -7.37
CA VAL A 213 20.08 -12.14 -6.91
C VAL A 213 18.81 -12.32 -6.07
N LEU A 214 17.90 -13.19 -6.48
CA LEU A 214 16.68 -13.50 -5.72
C LEU A 214 17.02 -14.09 -4.35
N GLU A 215 17.96 -15.04 -4.28
CA GLU A 215 18.43 -15.65 -3.03
C GLU A 215 19.07 -14.61 -2.10
N LYS A 216 20.02 -13.81 -2.60
CA LYS A 216 20.64 -12.72 -1.82
C LYS A 216 19.62 -11.70 -1.32
N ASN A 217 18.61 -11.40 -2.13
CA ASN A 217 17.54 -10.47 -1.74
C ASN A 217 16.62 -11.09 -0.69
N GLN A 218 16.29 -12.38 -0.78
CA GLN A 218 15.57 -13.09 0.27
C GLN A 218 16.31 -13.02 1.60
N GLU A 219 17.62 -13.34 1.62
CA GLU A 219 18.42 -13.25 2.84
C GLU A 219 18.44 -11.83 3.44
N LYS A 220 18.64 -10.81 2.60
CA LYS A 220 18.63 -9.40 3.04
C LYS A 220 17.27 -9.01 3.61
N ASN A 221 16.18 -9.40 2.96
CA ASN A 221 14.82 -9.11 3.42
C ASN A 221 14.52 -9.82 4.74
N ILE A 222 14.93 -11.08 4.91
CA ILE A 222 14.81 -11.80 6.18
C ILE A 222 15.60 -11.09 7.29
N LYS A 223 16.82 -10.62 7.01
CA LYS A 223 17.61 -9.84 7.97
C LYS A 223 16.90 -8.54 8.36
N ASN A 224 16.28 -7.85 7.41
CA ASN A 224 15.51 -6.63 7.69
C ASN A 224 14.26 -6.91 8.55
N ILE A 225 13.52 -7.99 8.25
CA ILE A 225 12.38 -8.45 9.06
C ILE A 225 12.83 -8.76 10.49
N LYS A 226 13.96 -9.46 10.67
CA LYS A 226 14.53 -9.73 12.01
C LYS A 226 14.82 -8.45 12.77
N LYS A 227 15.45 -7.46 12.13
CA LYS A 227 15.68 -6.14 12.72
C LYS A 227 14.37 -5.47 13.12
N MET A 228 13.32 -5.54 12.30
CA MET A 228 11.99 -4.99 12.64
C MET A 228 11.39 -5.66 13.88
N ILE A 229 11.56 -6.97 14.04
CA ILE A 229 11.12 -7.69 15.24
C ILE A 229 11.91 -7.26 16.48
N GLU A 230 13.21 -6.99 16.36
CA GLU A 230 14.03 -6.47 17.47
C GLU A 230 13.54 -5.10 17.96
N TYR A 231 12.97 -4.25 17.08
CA TYR A 231 12.34 -2.98 17.47
C TYR A 231 11.07 -3.15 18.33
N LYS A 232 10.52 -4.37 18.48
CA LYS A 232 9.42 -4.65 19.42
C LYS A 232 9.73 -4.19 20.84
N ASN A 233 10.96 -4.42 21.31
CA ASN A 233 11.36 -4.02 22.66
C ASN A 233 11.35 -2.50 22.83
N ASN A 234 11.75 -1.78 21.78
CA ASN A 234 11.68 -0.32 21.74
C ASN A 234 10.24 0.18 21.75
N PHE A 235 9.32 -0.49 21.03
CA PHE A 235 7.90 -0.15 21.05
C PHE A 235 7.28 -0.31 22.45
N ILE A 236 7.60 -1.40 23.14
CA ILE A 236 7.14 -1.63 24.53
C ILE A 236 7.69 -0.55 25.47
N LEU A 237 8.99 -0.20 25.33
CA LEU A 237 9.60 0.88 26.09
C LEU A 237 8.88 2.21 25.84
N LEU A 238 8.64 2.57 24.58
CA LEU A 238 7.93 3.80 24.21
C LEU A 238 6.51 3.84 24.77
N SER A 239 5.78 2.72 24.75
CA SER A 239 4.46 2.60 25.38
C SER A 239 4.49 2.95 26.87
N SER A 240 5.49 2.46 27.61
CA SER A 240 5.68 2.81 29.02
C SER A 240 5.98 4.30 29.23
N GLN A 241 6.77 4.90 28.35
CA GLN A 241 7.07 6.33 28.38
C GLN A 241 5.83 7.19 28.11
N PHE A 242 4.96 6.77 27.18
CA PHE A 242 3.69 7.44 26.92
C PHE A 242 2.75 7.37 28.13
N LYS A 243 2.66 6.21 28.78
CA LYS A 243 1.89 6.07 30.03
C LYS A 243 2.39 7.04 31.12
N ASN A 244 3.71 7.15 31.29
CA ASN A 244 4.30 8.08 32.25
C ASN A 244 4.02 9.55 31.89
N ARG A 245 4.07 9.92 30.60
CA ARG A 245 3.73 11.27 30.15
C ARG A 245 2.25 11.58 30.42
N LYS A 246 1.33 10.66 30.12
CA LYS A 246 -0.10 10.80 30.43
C LYS A 246 -0.32 11.10 31.92
N GLN A 247 0.31 10.31 32.81
CA GLN A 247 0.21 10.52 34.25
C GLN A 247 0.74 11.90 34.68
N LYS A 248 1.84 12.38 34.10
CA LYS A 248 2.38 13.72 34.39
C LYS A 248 1.40 14.83 33.99
N MET A 249 0.75 14.70 32.83
CA MET A 249 -0.21 15.69 32.35
C MET A 249 -1.49 15.71 33.19
N PHE A 250 -2.02 14.54 33.60
CA PHE A 250 -3.15 14.48 34.54
C PHE A 250 -2.81 15.13 35.88
N LYS A 251 -1.61 14.88 36.44
CA LYS A 251 -1.15 15.56 37.66
C LYS A 251 -1.07 17.08 37.50
N GLN A 252 -0.68 17.58 36.33
CA GLN A 252 -0.66 19.03 36.05
C GLN A 252 -2.09 19.59 35.96
N LEU A 253 -2.99 18.85 35.34
CA LEU A 253 -4.40 19.22 35.20
C LEU A 253 -5.09 19.29 36.58
N ASP A 254 -4.83 18.33 37.47
CA ASP A 254 -5.35 18.34 38.84
C ASP A 254 -4.83 19.54 39.64
N LYS A 255 -3.55 19.88 39.49
CA LYS A 255 -2.96 21.09 40.11
C LYS A 255 -3.61 22.37 39.60
N LEU A 256 -3.84 22.49 38.29
CA LEU A 256 -4.49 23.66 37.70
C LEU A 256 -5.97 23.78 38.14
N LYS A 257 -6.70 22.67 38.23
CA LYS A 257 -8.06 22.62 38.77
C LYS A 257 -8.10 23.07 40.24
N TYR A 258 -7.14 22.60 41.06
CA TYR A 258 -7.03 23.03 42.45
C TYR A 258 -6.76 24.53 42.58
N LEU A 259 -5.82 25.08 41.78
CA LEU A 259 -5.54 26.52 41.77
C LEU A 259 -6.76 27.34 41.36
N LEU A 260 -7.52 26.87 40.37
CA LEU A 260 -8.76 27.52 39.95
C LEU A 260 -9.81 27.56 41.07
N ASP A 261 -9.97 26.46 41.81
CA ASP A 261 -10.89 26.40 42.96
C ASP A 261 -10.46 27.34 44.09
N VAL A 262 -9.15 27.44 44.36
CA VAL A 262 -8.60 28.41 45.31
C VAL A 262 -8.88 29.86 44.85
N CYS A 263 -8.66 30.18 43.58
CA CYS A 263 -8.97 31.50 43.02
C CYS A 263 -10.47 31.83 43.17
N ASN A 264 -11.36 30.87 42.90
CA ASN A 264 -12.81 31.05 43.07
C ASN A 264 -13.17 31.35 44.53
N LYS A 265 -12.60 30.60 45.48
CA LYS A 265 -12.84 30.83 46.93
C LYS A 265 -12.36 32.21 47.39
N ILE A 266 -11.22 32.68 46.88
CA ILE A 266 -10.71 34.02 47.21
C ILE A 266 -11.59 35.10 46.56
N GLU A 267 -12.00 34.91 45.31
CA GLU A 267 -12.91 35.82 44.59
C GLU A 267 -14.24 35.99 45.36
N SER A 268 -14.89 34.89 45.77
CA SER A 268 -16.12 34.95 46.57
C SER A 268 -15.91 35.65 47.92
N ARG A 269 -14.80 35.38 48.62
CA ARG A 269 -14.49 36.06 49.89
C ARG A 269 -14.30 37.57 49.72
N LEU A 270 -13.65 38.02 48.65
CA LEU A 270 -13.46 39.43 48.37
C LEU A 270 -14.77 40.12 47.96
N GLN A 271 -15.62 39.45 47.18
CA GLN A 271 -16.96 39.94 46.85
C GLN A 271 -17.83 40.10 48.10
N HIS A 272 -17.87 39.10 48.98
CA HIS A 272 -18.59 39.21 50.26
C HIS A 272 -18.02 40.31 51.17
N LYS A 273 -16.69 40.53 51.18
CA LYS A 273 -16.08 41.65 51.91
C LYS A 273 -16.54 43.00 51.37
N ILE A 274 -16.61 43.15 50.04
CA ILE A 274 -17.09 44.39 49.42
C ILE A 274 -18.56 44.63 49.79
N LEU A 275 -19.43 43.63 49.66
CA LEU A 275 -20.86 43.72 50.01
C LEU A 275 -21.05 44.09 51.50
N ASN A 276 -20.35 43.43 52.41
CA ASN A 276 -20.42 43.72 53.84
C ASN A 276 -19.92 45.13 54.19
N ILE A 277 -18.97 45.67 53.43
CA ILE A 277 -18.49 47.06 53.61
C ILE A 277 -19.51 48.03 53.02
N GLU A 278 -20.11 47.72 51.88
CA GLU A 278 -21.16 48.54 51.28
C GLU A 278 -22.38 48.65 52.21
N GLU A 279 -22.80 47.56 52.84
CA GLU A 279 -23.88 47.53 53.85
C GLU A 279 -23.53 48.25 55.15
N LYS A 280 -22.30 48.08 55.69
CA LYS A 280 -21.91 48.74 56.96
C LYS A 280 -21.83 50.26 56.85
N PHE A 281 -21.56 50.78 55.67
CA PHE A 281 -21.43 52.22 55.41
C PHE A 281 -22.66 52.79 54.67
N SER A 282 -23.81 52.10 54.61
CA SER A 282 -25.06 52.69 54.11
C SER A 282 -25.72 53.63 55.14
N ASN A 283 -25.37 53.50 56.42
CA ASN A 283 -26.06 54.15 57.55
C ASN A 283 -25.23 55.26 58.25
N LYS A 284 -24.05 55.64 57.74
CA LYS A 284 -23.18 56.66 58.37
C LYS A 284 -22.65 57.66 57.34
N ASN A 285 -23.10 58.92 57.42
CA ASN A 285 -22.74 60.02 56.53
C ASN A 285 -21.64 60.91 57.15
N ASN A 286 -20.41 60.39 57.27
CA ASN A 286 -19.24 61.19 57.65
C ASN A 286 -18.22 61.19 56.50
N LEU A 287 -17.75 62.37 56.09
CA LEU A 287 -16.89 62.57 54.91
C LEU A 287 -15.54 61.83 55.00
N THR A 288 -15.02 61.66 56.22
CA THR A 288 -13.81 60.88 56.53
C THR A 288 -14.02 59.37 56.47
N ASP A 289 -15.23 58.90 56.77
CA ASP A 289 -15.61 57.49 56.69
C ASP A 289 -15.85 57.08 55.22
N ASP A 290 -16.35 57.98 54.38
CA ASP A 290 -16.48 57.78 52.93
C ASP A 290 -15.14 57.66 52.21
N MET A 291 -14.14 58.47 52.56
CA MET A 291 -12.79 58.34 52.01
C MET A 291 -12.14 56.99 52.39
N ARG A 292 -12.36 56.51 53.62
CA ARG A 292 -11.87 55.20 54.09
C ARG A 292 -12.59 54.05 53.38
N LYS A 293 -13.91 54.14 53.22
CA LYS A 293 -14.73 53.20 52.44
C LYS A 293 -14.21 53.08 51.02
N ASN A 294 -14.02 54.21 50.33
CA ASN A 294 -13.54 54.22 48.95
C ASN A 294 -12.14 53.62 48.80
N ASN A 295 -11.20 53.91 49.70
CA ASN A 295 -9.86 53.30 49.66
C ASN A 295 -9.89 51.77 49.84
N ILE A 296 -10.71 51.26 50.77
CA ILE A 296 -10.79 49.81 51.04
C ILE A 296 -11.49 49.10 49.87
N ILE A 297 -12.55 49.68 49.31
CA ILE A 297 -13.24 49.15 48.13
C ILE A 297 -12.31 49.17 46.92
N PHE A 298 -11.57 50.26 46.70
CA PHE A 298 -10.62 50.38 45.61
C PHE A 298 -9.51 49.32 45.69
N ASN A 299 -8.92 49.12 46.88
CA ASN A 299 -7.91 48.09 47.09
C ASN A 299 -8.47 46.68 46.88
N SER A 300 -9.69 46.41 47.34
CA SER A 300 -10.37 45.11 47.15
C SER A 300 -10.72 44.86 45.68
N LYS A 301 -11.13 45.91 44.94
CA LYS A 301 -11.37 45.85 43.49
C LYS A 301 -10.08 45.61 42.70
N LYS A 302 -8.96 46.23 43.10
CA LYS A 302 -7.64 45.97 42.50
C LYS A 302 -7.20 44.52 42.72
N GLN A 303 -7.40 43.97 43.93
CA GLN A 303 -7.13 42.56 44.21
C GLN A 303 -8.03 41.62 43.40
N LEU A 304 -9.32 41.94 43.25
CA LEU A 304 -10.23 41.19 42.38
C LEU A 304 -9.76 41.19 40.92
N HIS A 305 -9.26 42.32 40.41
CA HIS A 305 -8.73 42.39 39.06
C HIS A 305 -7.53 41.46 38.86
N ASN A 306 -6.55 41.50 39.77
CA ASN A 306 -5.37 40.64 39.71
C ASN A 306 -5.73 39.13 39.78
N ILE A 307 -6.74 38.78 40.59
CA ILE A 307 -7.24 37.39 40.68
C ILE A 307 -7.91 36.97 39.37
N ARG A 308 -8.67 37.86 38.73
CA ARG A 308 -9.28 37.60 37.43
C ARG A 308 -8.23 37.37 36.35
N ASP A 309 -7.16 38.17 36.33
CA ASP A 309 -6.06 38.00 35.37
C ASP A 309 -5.37 36.64 35.59
N SER A 310 -5.07 36.30 36.84
CA SER A 310 -4.51 34.99 37.21
C SER A 310 -5.43 33.83 36.81
N LYS A 311 -6.74 34.00 36.97
CA LYS A 311 -7.76 33.01 36.58
C LYS A 311 -7.83 32.82 35.07
N ILE A 312 -7.73 33.90 34.29
CA ILE A 312 -7.66 33.84 32.83
C ILE A 312 -6.42 33.04 32.39
N GLU A 313 -5.26 33.27 33.03
CA GLU A 313 -4.05 32.50 32.74
C GLU A 313 -4.19 31.02 33.10
N ILE A 314 -4.78 30.70 34.26
CA ILE A 314 -5.04 29.30 34.66
C ILE A 314 -5.99 28.61 33.67
N ILE A 315 -7.05 29.31 33.22
CA ILE A 315 -7.99 28.77 32.22
C ILE A 315 -7.31 28.53 30.88
N LYS A 316 -6.47 29.46 30.41
CA LYS A 316 -5.66 29.27 29.20
C LYS A 316 -4.74 28.05 29.34
N ALA A 317 -4.05 27.92 30.48
CA ALA A 317 -3.18 26.77 30.74
C ALA A 317 -3.97 25.45 30.78
N LEU A 318 -5.16 25.42 31.40
CA LEU A 318 -6.05 24.25 31.40
C LEU A 318 -6.45 23.85 29.99
N PHE A 319 -6.85 24.82 29.16
CA PHE A 319 -7.23 24.56 27.77
C PHE A 319 -6.06 23.95 26.98
N THR A 320 -4.86 24.53 27.10
CA THR A 320 -3.65 24.02 26.44
C THR A 320 -3.29 22.62 26.91
N VAL A 321 -3.36 22.34 28.21
CA VAL A 321 -3.08 21.00 28.76
C VAL A 321 -4.12 19.98 28.27
N ASN A 322 -5.41 20.32 28.27
CA ASN A 322 -6.47 19.45 27.75
C ASN A 322 -6.27 19.13 26.27
N SER A 323 -6.05 20.15 25.44
CA SER A 323 -5.80 19.97 24.00
C SER A 323 -4.58 19.09 23.75
N ASN A 324 -3.51 19.28 24.52
CA ASN A 324 -2.32 18.42 24.41
C ASN A 324 -2.59 16.97 24.85
N ILE A 325 -3.44 16.76 25.85
CA ILE A 325 -3.84 15.40 26.29
C ILE A 325 -4.64 14.73 25.17
N GLU A 326 -5.67 15.39 24.66
CA GLU A 326 -6.52 14.88 23.57
C GLU A 326 -5.69 14.52 22.34
N ASN A 327 -4.82 15.44 21.89
CA ASN A 327 -3.91 15.21 20.77
C ASN A 327 -2.98 14.00 21.02
N LEU A 328 -2.45 13.85 22.24
CA LEU A 328 -1.62 12.71 22.59
C LEU A 328 -2.40 11.38 22.51
N PHE A 329 -3.67 11.36 22.94
CA PHE A 329 -4.50 10.17 22.85
C PHE A 329 -4.81 9.80 21.41
N LEU A 330 -5.30 10.75 20.61
CA LEU A 330 -5.65 10.52 19.20
C LEU A 330 -4.44 10.05 18.39
N ARG A 331 -3.28 10.69 18.59
CA ARG A 331 -2.06 10.33 17.87
C ARG A 331 -1.50 8.96 18.24
N ILE A 332 -1.60 8.57 19.51
CA ILE A 332 -1.18 7.22 19.93
C ILE A 332 -2.13 6.17 19.37
N ASP A 333 -3.43 6.43 19.43
CA ASP A 333 -4.46 5.52 18.92
C ASP A 333 -4.27 5.26 17.43
N GLN A 334 -4.15 6.33 16.63
CA GLN A 334 -3.85 6.24 15.20
C GLN A 334 -2.59 5.42 14.92
N LEU A 335 -1.46 5.73 15.59
CA LEU A 335 -0.21 4.99 15.37
C LEU A 335 -0.32 3.52 15.78
N CYS A 336 -1.03 3.21 16.87
CA CYS A 336 -1.24 1.83 17.30
C CYS A 336 -2.11 1.07 16.31
N PHE A 337 -3.20 1.69 15.83
CA PHE A 337 -4.10 1.12 14.85
C PHE A 337 -3.38 0.81 13.54
N ASP A 338 -2.68 1.79 12.96
CA ASP A 338 -1.92 1.63 11.71
C ASP A 338 -0.90 0.49 11.81
N ASN A 339 -0.18 0.42 12.93
CA ASN A 339 0.79 -0.65 13.16
C ASN A 339 0.13 -2.02 13.26
N ILE A 340 -1.02 -2.16 13.93
CA ILE A 340 -1.73 -3.44 14.04
C ILE A 340 -2.21 -3.90 12.65
N VAL A 341 -2.78 -2.99 11.85
CA VAL A 341 -3.21 -3.29 10.48
C VAL A 341 -2.02 -3.76 9.65
N MET A 342 -0.88 -3.06 9.69
CA MET A 342 0.34 -3.49 9.00
C MET A 342 0.88 -4.83 9.50
N PHE A 343 0.85 -5.10 10.80
CA PHE A 343 1.27 -6.39 11.33
C PHE A 343 0.33 -7.52 10.90
N SER A 344 -0.99 -7.28 10.85
CA SER A 344 -1.96 -8.29 10.40
C SER A 344 -1.72 -8.73 8.95
N THR A 345 -1.37 -7.78 8.08
CA THR A 345 -1.08 -8.05 6.67
C THR A 345 0.25 -8.78 6.50
N ILE A 346 1.26 -8.42 7.30
CA ILE A 346 2.52 -9.17 7.39
C ILE A 346 2.27 -10.61 7.86
N MET A 347 1.42 -10.82 8.86
CA MET A 347 1.09 -12.17 9.36
C MET A 347 0.40 -13.03 8.29
N ARG A 348 -0.52 -12.45 7.52
CA ARG A 348 -1.13 -13.14 6.36
C ARG A 348 -0.08 -13.63 5.36
N ASN A 349 0.93 -12.82 5.09
CA ASN A 349 2.03 -13.22 4.19
C ASN A 349 2.89 -14.35 4.80
N PHE A 350 3.09 -14.36 6.12
CA PHE A 350 3.77 -15.50 6.77
C PHE A 350 2.94 -16.79 6.68
N ASP A 351 1.62 -16.70 6.84
CA ASP A 351 0.73 -17.86 6.65
C ASP A 351 0.79 -18.38 5.22
N GLU A 352 0.88 -17.50 4.21
CA GLU A 352 1.08 -17.92 2.82
C GLU A 352 2.42 -18.61 2.59
N LEU A 353 3.50 -18.14 3.23
CA LEU A 353 4.80 -18.82 3.18
C LEU A 353 4.75 -20.24 3.75
N THR A 354 3.88 -20.53 4.72
CA THR A 354 3.72 -21.91 5.25
C THR A 354 3.02 -22.87 4.29
N LYS A 355 2.39 -22.35 3.22
CA LYS A 355 1.65 -23.14 2.23
C LYS A 355 2.48 -23.47 0.98
N ILE A 356 3.67 -22.88 0.85
CA ILE A 356 4.67 -23.17 -0.19
C ILE A 356 5.47 -24.40 0.23
#